data_AF-A0A502C8T7-F1
#
_entry.id   AF-A0A502C8T7-F1
#
_cell.length_a   1.000
_cell.length_b   1.000
_cell.length_c   1.000
_cell.angle_alpha   90.00
_cell.angle_beta   90.00
_cell.angle_gamma   90.00
#
_symmetry.space_group_name_H-M   'P 1'
#
loop_
_entity.id
_entity.type
_entity.pdbx_description
1 polymer ?
#
loop_
_entity_poly.entity_id
_entity_poly.type
_entity_poly.pdbx_seq_one_letter_code
_entity_poly.pdbx_strand_id
1 'polypeptide(L)' 'MTHDRLVFGVTIDQVGEPSTLLRTITANGDAMTFCDTSYLQPRSVSTLGEAILDAALAVRDILDQVDEQRLSTRTGVS' A
#
# COMPACT_ATOMS: atom_id res chain seq x y z
N MET A 1 -12.25 13.03 -24.85
CA MET A 1 -12.58 11.96 -23.87
C MET A 1 -13.10 12.62 -22.62
N THR A 2 -14.35 12.40 -22.27
CA THR A 2 -14.91 12.74 -20.96
C THR A 2 -14.31 11.76 -19.95
N HIS A 3 -13.49 12.26 -19.03
CA HIS A 3 -12.99 11.45 -17.93
C HIS A 3 -14.13 11.30 -16.93
N ASP A 4 -14.62 10.08 -16.74
CA ASP A 4 -15.61 9.82 -15.71
C ASP A 4 -14.95 10.04 -14.35
N ARG A 5 -15.53 10.92 -13.54
CA ARG A 5 -14.92 11.32 -12.26
C ARG A 5 -15.27 10.27 -11.22
N LEU A 6 -14.33 9.37 -10.95
CA LEU A 6 -14.47 8.41 -9.86
C LEU A 6 -14.35 9.12 -8.51
N VAL A 7 -15.35 8.92 -7.65
CA VAL A 7 -15.39 9.48 -6.29
C VAL A 7 -15.58 8.33 -5.32
N PHE A 8 -14.76 8.29 -4.28
CA PHE A 8 -14.77 7.22 -3.27
C PHE A 8 -14.89 7.83 -1.88
N GLY A 9 -15.54 7.08 -0.98
CA GLY A 9 -15.36 7.27 0.45
C GLY A 9 -14.01 6.68 0.87
N VAL A 10 -13.44 7.19 1.96
CA VAL A 10 -12.24 6.62 2.60
C VAL A 10 -12.36 6.83 4.11
N THR A 11 -11.84 5.91 4.91
CA THR A 11 -11.62 6.13 6.34
C THR A 11 -10.29 6.84 6.59
N ILE A 12 -10.12 7.45 7.77
CA ILE A 12 -8.84 8.07 8.14
C ILE A 12 -7.72 7.03 8.20
N ASP A 13 -8.01 5.82 8.67
CA ASP A 13 -7.04 4.73 8.74
C ASP A 13 -6.56 4.35 7.32
N GLN A 14 -7.48 4.21 6.36
CA GLN A 14 -7.15 3.92 4.95
C GLN A 14 -6.32 5.02 4.27
N VAL A 15 -6.31 6.25 4.79
CA VAL A 15 -5.44 7.32 4.28
C VAL A 15 -4.04 7.27 4.92
N GLY A 16 -3.97 6.96 6.21
CA GLY A 16 -2.69 6.93 6.95
C GLY A 16 -1.90 5.65 6.74
N GLU A 17 -2.57 4.51 6.68
CA GLU A 17 -1.97 3.18 6.64
C GLU A 17 -1.12 2.92 5.39
N PRO A 18 -1.54 3.31 4.16
CA PRO A 18 -0.70 3.15 2.97
C PRO A 18 0.63 3.88 3.08
N SER A 19 0.67 5.07 3.69
CA SER A 19 1.92 5.82 3.86
C SER A 19 2.90 5.11 4.79
N THR A 20 2.38 4.42 5.82
CA THR A 20 3.19 3.64 6.76
C THR A 20 3.70 2.36 6.08
N LEU A 21 2.85 1.67 5.33
CA LEU A 21 3.22 0.47 4.59
C LEU A 21 4.28 0.76 3.51
N LEU A 22 4.13 1.85 2.75
CA LEU A 22 5.13 2.28 1.77
C LEU A 22 6.48 2.62 2.44
N ARG A 23 6.45 3.23 3.63
CA ARG A 23 7.67 3.49 4.38
C ARG A 23 8.36 2.20 4.85
N THR A 24 7.59 1.19 5.26
CA THR A 24 8.11 -0.14 5.60
C THR A 24 8.76 -0.80 4.40
N ILE A 25 8.13 -0.74 3.23
CA ILE A 25 8.69 -1.26 1.98
C ILE A 25 10.04 -0.59 1.68
N THR A 26 10.10 0.74 1.73
CA THR A 26 11.35 1.50 1.48
C THR A 26 12.43 1.12 2.48
N ALA A 27 12.12 1.09 3.77
CA ALA A 27 13.11 0.76 4.82
C ALA A 27 13.70 -0.64 4.64
N ASN A 28 12.87 -1.63 4.32
CA ASN A 28 13.32 -3.01 4.08
C ASN A 28 14.09 -3.14 2.76
N GLY A 29 13.68 -2.40 1.71
CA GLY A 29 14.40 -2.33 0.44
C GLY A 29 15.79 -1.71 0.59
N ASP A 30 15.90 -0.64 1.38
CA ASP A 30 17.17 0.00 1.72
C ASP A 30 18.08 -0.98 2.48
N ALA A 31 17.54 -1.72 3.45
CA ALA A 31 18.30 -2.74 4.17
C ALA A 31 18.87 -3.81 3.21
N MET A 32 18.11 -4.27 2.22
CA MET A 32 18.62 -5.21 1.20
C MET A 32 19.65 -4.60 0.25
N THR A 33 19.54 -3.30 -0.04
CA THR A 33 20.41 -2.61 -0.99
C THR A 33 21.75 -2.22 -0.37
N PHE A 34 21.74 -1.81 0.90
CA PHE A 34 22.91 -1.25 1.59
C PHE A 34 23.59 -2.23 2.54
N CYS A 35 22.93 -3.30 3.01
CA CYS A 35 23.61 -4.30 3.83
C CYS A 35 24.49 -5.19 2.97
N ASP A 36 25.77 -5.27 3.34
CA ASP A 36 26.67 -6.27 2.79
C ASP A 36 26.20 -7.67 3.24
N THR A 37 25.96 -8.54 2.26
CA THR A 37 25.45 -9.90 2.45
C THR A 37 26.30 -10.76 3.39
N SER A 38 27.57 -10.39 3.57
CA SER A 38 28.48 -11.06 4.52
C SER A 38 28.14 -10.80 6.00
N TYR A 39 27.32 -9.79 6.32
CA TYR A 39 26.84 -9.48 7.66
C TYR A 39 25.37 -9.88 7.89
N LEU A 40 24.69 -10.40 6.86
CA LEU A 40 23.31 -10.84 6.98
C LEU A 40 23.25 -12.26 7.53
N GLN A 41 22.35 -12.50 8.49
CA GLN A 41 22.06 -13.85 8.93
C GLN A 41 21.42 -14.63 7.76
N PRO A 42 21.57 -15.97 7.68
CA PRO A 42 21.15 -16.76 6.53
C PRO A 42 19.67 -16.61 6.10
N ARG A 43 18.81 -16.07 6.96
CA ARG A 43 17.38 -15.85 6.69
C ARG A 43 16.99 -14.38 6.51
N SER A 44 17.90 -13.44 6.74
CA SER A 44 17.57 -12.01 6.74
C SER A 44 17.02 -11.54 5.40
N VAL A 45 17.56 -12.04 4.28
CA VAL A 45 17.06 -11.68 2.93
C VAL A 45 15.62 -12.16 2.74
N SER A 46 15.31 -13.41 3.09
CA SER A 46 13.95 -13.95 2.99
C SER A 46 12.99 -13.20 3.90
N THR A 47 13.38 -12.91 5.14
CA THR A 47 12.54 -12.15 6.09
C THR A 47 12.27 -10.73 5.60
N LEU A 48 13.25 -10.04 5.02
CA LEU A 48 13.06 -8.71 4.44
C LEU A 48 12.15 -8.76 3.20
N GLY A 49 12.31 -9.77 2.35
CA GLY A 49 11.44 -9.99 1.20
C GLY A 49 9.99 -10.29 1.57
N GLU A 50 9.77 -11.16 2.56
CA GLU A 50 8.45 -11.44 3.13
C GLU A 50 7.80 -10.17 3.69
N ALA A 51 8.53 -9.38 4.48
CA ALA A 51 8.02 -8.13 5.04
C ALA A 51 7.64 -7.09 3.97
N ILE A 52 8.34 -7.05 2.83
CA ILE A 52 7.98 -6.20 1.69
C ILE A 52 6.72 -6.71 1.01
N LEU A 53 6.62 -8.03 0.77
CA LEU A 53 5.45 -8.63 0.14
C LEU A 53 4.20 -8.41 0.99
N ASP A 54 4.27 -8.66 2.29
CA ASP A 54 3.15 -8.47 3.21
C ASP A 54 2.67 -7.02 3.22
N ALA A 55 3.59 -6.05 3.26
CA ALA A 55 3.25 -4.65 3.20
C ALA A 55 2.60 -4.25 1.86
N ALA A 56 3.07 -4.80 0.74
CA ALA A 56 2.49 -4.54 -0.58
C ALA A 56 1.08 -5.14 -0.72
N LEU A 57 0.87 -6.35 -0.18
CA LEU A 57 -0.45 -6.99 -0.15
C LEU A 57 -1.42 -6.16 0.70
N ALA A 58 -0.99 -5.68 1.87
CA ALA A 58 -1.82 -4.81 2.71
C ALA A 58 -2.20 -3.49 2.01
N VAL A 59 -1.28 -2.87 1.26
CA VAL A 59 -1.61 -1.68 0.44
C VAL A 59 -2.67 -2.02 -0.60
N ARG A 60 -2.52 -3.14 -1.30
CA ARG A 60 -3.50 -3.59 -2.30
C ARG A 60 -4.87 -3.82 -1.67
N ASP A 61 -4.92 -4.50 -0.54
CA ASP A 61 -6.18 -4.78 0.15
C ASP A 61 -6.89 -3.48 0.59
N ILE A 62 -6.15 -2.45 1.01
CA ILE A 62 -6.71 -1.12 1.28
C ILE A 62 -7.30 -0.50 0.00
N LEU A 63 -6.59 -0.57 -1.12
CA LEU A 63 -7.08 -0.03 -2.40
C LEU A 63 -8.32 -0.77 -2.89
N ASP A 64 -8.37 -2.08 -2.73
CA ASP A 64 -9.54 -2.90 -3.08
C ASP A 64 -10.75 -2.50 -2.22
N GLN A 65 -10.56 -2.31 -0.91
CA GLN A 65 -11.61 -1.79 -0.02
C GLN A 65 -12.07 -0.39 -0.41
N VAL A 66 -11.16 0.50 -0.82
CA VAL A 66 -11.53 1.84 -1.30
C VAL A 66 -12.33 1.74 -2.60
N ASP A 67 -12.00 0.82 -3.50
CA ASP A 67 -12.78 0.63 -4.73
C ASP A 67 -14.22 0.16 -4.46
N GLU A 68 -14.43 -0.63 -3.40
CA GLU A 68 -15.76 -1.02 -2.92
C GLU A 68 -16.55 0.17 -2.33
N GLN A 69 -15.87 1.25 -1.92
CA GLN A 69 -16.47 2.46 -1.32
C GLN A 69 -16.83 3.53 -2.36
N ARG A 70 -17.11 3.13 -3.61
CA ARG A 70 -17.56 4.06 -4.67
C ARG A 70 -18.79 4.84 -4.25
N LEU A 71 -18.68 6.16 -4.34
CA LEU A 71 -19.78 7.07 -4.14
C LEU A 71 -20.41 7.36 -5.49
N SER A 72 -21.68 6.98 -5.64
CA SER A 72 -22.48 7.44 -6.78
C SER A 72 -22.48 8.97 -6.76
N THR A 73 -22.06 9.59 -7.86
CA THR A 73 -22.30 11.01 -8.06
C THR A 73 -23.81 11.21 -8.06
N ARG A 74 -24.35 11.75 -6.97
CA ARG A 74 -25.76 12.14 -6.88
C ARG A 74 -25.98 13.27 -7.88
N THR A 75 -26.26 12.93 -9.13
CA THR A 75 -26.95 13.83 -10.06
C THR A 75 -28.31 14.09 -9.43
N GLY A 76 -28.56 15.33 -9.03
CA GLY A 76 -29.74 15.72 -8.27
C GLY A 76 -31.02 15.22 -8.92
N VAL A 77 -31.90 14.63 -8.11
CA VAL A 77 -33.31 14.50 -8.46
C VAL A 77 -33.95 15.82 -8.08
N SER A 78 -34.37 16.58 -9.10
CA SER A 78 -35.31 17.71 -9.01
C SER A 78 -36.69 17.25 -8.59
#